data_AF-A0A7R9DMW3-F1
#
_entry.id   AF-A0A7R9DMW3-F1
#
_cell.length_a   1.000
_cell.length_b   1.000
_cell.length_c   1.000
_cell.angle_alpha   90.00
_cell.angle_beta   90.00
_cell.angle_gamma   90.00
#
_symmetry.space_group_name_H-M   'P 1'
#
loop_
_entity.id
_entity.type
_entity.pdbx_description
1 polymer ?
#
loop_
_entity_poly.entity_id
_entity_poly.type
_entity_poly.pdbx_seq_one_letter_code
_entity_poly.pdbx_strand_id
1 'polypeptide(L)'
;MARSGDGRFHNELSCSPLQQAALSSDPTTSTWLLEAPEGLPLRSDVTLRGPVLVWERGTRILSEVYFASQHTPVVSRRFQGWTPGGGFLEGLCGGEDTLEGLTLRSAIFNNPSVAWIGKNHSVEGGFGVEIWKCLGTSLNFKIDWVVVDKELSWGRQLPDKSWTGVMGLIERKEVDIAVNSFSISEERLTVADFSSHFCFFAGKIHMKKPNSYEMGWKKLLSHTKFSVISVTLAGLLLLLSASLAVSSRILITSRNASNETVSLYDSVFLTWSALLCNQGQDGVPRSVTCRLVYLVSCLGGILLLTFYSAKIISVMTAKYNKLPFTSLKGLIKDGSYKLTISRNSNEYFMFANAKSGIYKEMYDTVMSHNPDDMPATTYEGSKMICQDDKIVIIFSNLFSYTTSIPCVFAVVPEVIYQFSQHYLFQKGSPFTGIVSRK
;
A
#
# COMPACT_ATOMS: atom_id res chain seq x y z
N MET A 1 -31.84 -27.75 -82.77
CA MET A 1 -31.16 -29.00 -82.33
C MET A 1 -31.21 -29.01 -80.80
N ALA A 2 -31.65 -30.01 -80.04
CA ALA A 2 -32.42 -31.24 -80.22
C ALA A 2 -32.98 -31.59 -78.81
N ARG A 3 -34.01 -32.44 -78.76
CA ARG A 3 -34.82 -32.85 -77.58
C ARG A 3 -34.13 -33.90 -76.67
N SER A 4 -34.82 -34.17 -75.55
CA SER A 4 -34.92 -35.38 -74.69
C SER A 4 -34.23 -35.24 -73.32
N GLY A 5 -34.78 -35.68 -72.19
CA GLY A 5 -35.74 -36.77 -71.92
C GLY A 5 -35.03 -37.86 -71.09
N ASP A 6 -35.71 -38.40 -70.08
CA ASP A 6 -35.34 -39.47 -69.12
C ASP A 6 -34.60 -39.05 -67.84
N GLY A 7 -34.93 -39.53 -66.63
CA GLY A 7 -35.86 -40.59 -66.23
C GLY A 7 -35.18 -41.69 -65.39
N ARG A 8 -35.21 -41.53 -64.06
CA ARG A 8 -35.13 -42.55 -62.96
C ARG A 8 -33.86 -43.43 -62.84
N PHE A 9 -33.32 -43.56 -61.61
CA PHE A 9 -33.49 -44.76 -60.73
C PHE A 9 -32.87 -44.57 -59.34
N HIS A 10 -33.50 -45.23 -58.36
CA HIS A 10 -33.32 -45.21 -56.91
C HIS A 10 -32.02 -45.86 -56.39
N ASN A 11 -31.51 -45.42 -55.22
CA ASN A 11 -31.63 -46.19 -53.96
C ASN A 11 -31.07 -45.45 -52.73
N GLU A 12 -31.75 -45.73 -51.62
CA GLU A 12 -31.68 -45.14 -50.29
C GLU A 12 -30.36 -45.40 -49.56
N LEU A 13 -29.97 -44.47 -48.67
CA LEU A 13 -29.53 -44.76 -47.30
C LEU A 13 -29.61 -43.47 -46.44
N SER A 14 -30.12 -43.67 -45.24
CA SER A 14 -30.70 -42.78 -44.23
C SER A 14 -29.75 -41.91 -43.37
N CYS A 15 -30.32 -40.81 -42.84
CA CYS A 15 -29.92 -39.98 -41.66
C CYS A 15 -28.70 -39.03 -41.84
N SER A 16 -28.69 -37.74 -41.48
CA SER A 16 -29.48 -36.93 -40.53
C SER A 16 -29.38 -35.41 -40.87
N PRO A 17 -30.18 -34.52 -40.25
CA PRO A 17 -30.39 -33.13 -40.68
C PRO A 17 -29.36 -32.17 -40.06
N LEU A 18 -28.22 -31.97 -40.71
CA LEU A 18 -27.22 -30.95 -40.31
C LEU A 18 -27.09 -29.78 -41.28
N GLN A 19 -27.94 -29.70 -42.31
CA GLN A 19 -27.89 -28.64 -43.30
C GLN A 19 -29.15 -27.79 -43.25
N GLN A 20 -29.16 -26.79 -42.36
CA GLN A 20 -29.80 -25.48 -42.52
C GLN A 20 -29.72 -24.69 -41.20
N ALA A 21 -28.53 -24.19 -40.85
CA ALA A 21 -28.39 -23.03 -39.98
C ALA A 21 -27.85 -21.89 -40.84
N ALA A 22 -28.68 -20.90 -41.16
CA ALA A 22 -28.25 -19.75 -41.93
C ALA A 22 -27.42 -18.82 -41.02
N LEU A 23 -26.13 -18.69 -41.29
CA LEU A 23 -25.24 -17.74 -40.63
C LEU A 23 -25.34 -16.40 -41.37
N SER A 24 -25.92 -15.37 -40.74
CA SER A 24 -25.75 -13.99 -41.21
C SER A 24 -24.78 -13.25 -40.30
N SER A 25 -23.78 -12.58 -40.91
CA SER A 25 -22.74 -11.82 -40.20
C SER A 25 -22.93 -10.33 -40.46
N ASP A 26 -22.98 -9.51 -39.41
CA ASP A 26 -22.83 -8.06 -39.49
C ASP A 26 -21.34 -7.71 -39.23
N PRO A 27 -20.62 -6.98 -40.11
CA PRO A 27 -19.15 -6.84 -40.03
C PRO A 27 -18.61 -6.03 -38.84
N THR A 28 -19.47 -5.45 -38.00
CA THR A 28 -19.05 -4.46 -36.99
C THR A 28 -19.17 -4.92 -35.54
N THR A 29 -19.84 -6.05 -35.27
CA THR A 29 -19.95 -6.62 -33.92
C THR A 29 -19.72 -8.13 -33.98
N SER A 30 -18.83 -8.66 -33.14
CA SER A 30 -18.48 -10.07 -33.08
C SER A 30 -19.57 -10.91 -32.39
N THR A 31 -20.78 -10.88 -32.94
CA THR A 31 -21.95 -11.59 -32.40
C THR A 31 -22.52 -12.45 -33.53
N TRP A 32 -22.49 -13.76 -33.36
CA TRP A 32 -23.02 -14.70 -34.36
C TRP A 32 -24.48 -14.99 -34.04
N LEU A 33 -25.37 -14.90 -35.05
CA LEU A 33 -26.75 -15.37 -34.94
C LEU A 33 -26.82 -16.80 -35.46
N LEU A 34 -27.22 -17.74 -34.61
CA LEU A 34 -27.33 -19.15 -34.92
C LEU A 34 -28.80 -19.56 -34.89
N GLU A 35 -29.31 -19.96 -36.04
CA GLU A 35 -30.69 -20.39 -36.22
C GLU A 35 -30.78 -21.91 -36.00
N ALA A 36 -31.50 -22.34 -34.95
CA ALA A 36 -31.63 -23.74 -34.57
C ALA A 36 -33.09 -24.22 -34.67
N PRO A 37 -33.34 -25.43 -35.22
CA PRO A 37 -34.66 -26.06 -35.18
C PRO A 37 -35.03 -26.50 -33.74
N GLU A 38 -36.32 -26.52 -33.42
CA GLU A 38 -36.83 -26.84 -32.07
C GLU A 38 -36.30 -28.18 -31.54
N GLY A 39 -35.80 -28.18 -30.30
CA GLY A 39 -35.50 -29.39 -29.54
C GLY A 39 -34.12 -30.02 -29.74
N LEU A 40 -33.18 -29.36 -30.46
CA LEU A 40 -31.80 -29.84 -30.60
C LEU A 40 -30.90 -29.27 -29.49
N PRO A 41 -30.36 -30.10 -28.58
CA PRO A 41 -29.35 -29.63 -27.64
C PRO A 41 -28.09 -29.24 -28.42
N LEU A 42 -27.61 -28.00 -28.21
CA LEU A 42 -26.32 -27.55 -28.72
C LEU A 42 -25.24 -28.50 -28.17
N ARG A 43 -24.72 -29.38 -29.03
CA ARG A 43 -23.61 -30.27 -28.67
C ARG A 43 -22.37 -29.45 -28.35
N SER A 44 -21.60 -29.95 -27.38
CA SER A 44 -20.30 -29.45 -26.88
C SER A 44 -19.20 -29.27 -27.95
N ASP A 45 -19.49 -29.62 -29.19
CA ASP A 45 -18.51 -29.89 -30.24
C ASP A 45 -18.30 -28.63 -31.13
N VAL A 46 -19.09 -27.57 -30.91
CA VAL A 46 -19.01 -26.30 -31.64
C VAL A 46 -18.27 -25.26 -30.80
N THR A 47 -17.05 -24.92 -31.21
CA THR A 47 -16.23 -23.89 -30.56
C THR A 47 -16.69 -22.50 -31.00
N LEU A 48 -17.60 -21.89 -30.24
CA LEU A 48 -18.07 -20.53 -30.48
C LEU A 48 -17.14 -19.52 -29.80
N ARG A 49 -16.52 -18.64 -30.57
CA ARG A 49 -15.68 -17.53 -30.06
C ARG A 49 -16.54 -16.28 -29.89
N GLY A 50 -17.12 -16.12 -28.70
CA GLY A 50 -17.90 -14.94 -28.33
C GLY A 50 -19.35 -15.27 -27.97
N PRO A 51 -20.13 -14.27 -27.50
CA PRO A 51 -21.54 -14.44 -27.23
C PRO A 51 -22.28 -14.71 -28.55
N VAL A 52 -23.01 -15.82 -28.59
CA VAL A 52 -23.79 -16.24 -29.75
C VAL A 52 -25.26 -16.13 -29.41
N LEU A 53 -25.97 -15.40 -30.26
CA LEU A 53 -27.41 -15.28 -30.17
C LEU A 53 -28.03 -16.48 -30.87
N VAL A 54 -28.72 -17.33 -30.12
CA VAL A 54 -29.42 -18.49 -30.66
C VAL A 54 -30.88 -18.15 -30.81
N TRP A 55 -31.41 -18.36 -32.02
CA TRP A 55 -32.83 -18.20 -32.35
C TRP A 55 -33.48 -19.57 -32.58
N GLU A 56 -34.49 -19.90 -31.77
CA GLU A 56 -35.33 -21.09 -31.94
C GLU A 56 -36.63 -20.75 -32.69
N ARG A 57 -36.87 -21.42 -33.83
CA ARG A 57 -37.93 -21.10 -34.80
C ARG A 57 -39.37 -21.22 -34.31
N GLY A 58 -39.64 -21.81 -33.14
CA GLY A 58 -41.01 -21.96 -32.62
C GLY A 58 -41.31 -21.26 -31.30
N THR A 59 -40.32 -20.97 -30.47
CA THR A 59 -40.50 -20.31 -29.16
C THR A 59 -40.21 -18.81 -29.16
N ARG A 60 -39.68 -18.24 -30.25
CA ARG A 60 -39.31 -16.81 -30.38
C ARG A 60 -38.30 -16.32 -29.32
N ILE A 61 -37.57 -17.21 -28.65
CA ILE A 61 -36.65 -16.87 -27.56
C ILE A 61 -35.28 -16.50 -28.14
N LEU A 62 -34.74 -15.36 -27.71
CA LEU A 62 -33.35 -15.01 -27.95
C LEU A 62 -32.51 -15.56 -26.80
N SER A 63 -31.43 -16.31 -27.06
CA SER A 63 -30.51 -16.78 -26.01
C SER A 63 -29.09 -16.38 -26.30
N GLU A 64 -28.37 -15.83 -25.32
CA GLU A 64 -26.93 -15.62 -25.38
C GLU A 64 -26.22 -16.88 -24.87
N VAL A 65 -25.38 -17.47 -25.70
CA VAL A 65 -24.57 -18.63 -25.36
C VAL A 65 -23.11 -18.22 -25.39
N TYR A 66 -22.40 -18.42 -24.29
CA TYR A 66 -20.97 -18.13 -24.22
C TYR A 66 -20.19 -19.23 -23.49
N PHE A 67 -18.94 -19.40 -23.90
CA PHE A 67 -17.96 -20.21 -23.19
C PHE A 67 -17.25 -19.34 -22.15
N ALA A 68 -17.38 -19.73 -20.90
CA ALA A 68 -16.77 -19.08 -19.75
C ALA A 68 -15.22 -19.25 -19.74
N SER A 69 -14.76 -20.44 -20.13
CA SER A 69 -13.37 -20.88 -20.28
C SER A 69 -13.37 -22.19 -21.08
N GLN A 70 -12.22 -22.63 -21.60
CA GLN A 70 -12.11 -23.90 -22.35
C GLN A 70 -12.53 -25.13 -21.51
N HIS A 71 -12.54 -24.99 -20.18
CA HIS A 71 -12.81 -26.08 -19.23
C HIS A 71 -14.14 -25.95 -18.50
N THR A 72 -14.91 -24.89 -18.75
CA THR A 72 -16.22 -24.69 -18.13
C THR A 72 -17.33 -25.15 -19.07
N PRO A 73 -18.45 -25.68 -18.55
CA PRO A 73 -19.60 -26.01 -19.37
C PRO A 73 -20.16 -24.75 -20.06
N VAL A 74 -20.83 -24.97 -21.19
CA VAL A 74 -21.51 -23.91 -21.95
C VAL A 74 -22.57 -23.26 -21.06
N VAL A 75 -22.51 -21.93 -20.94
CA VAL A 75 -23.53 -21.14 -20.24
C VAL A 75 -24.47 -20.57 -21.28
N SER A 76 -25.77 -20.85 -21.13
CA SER A 76 -26.84 -20.35 -21.99
C SER A 76 -27.78 -19.47 -21.17
N ARG A 77 -27.92 -18.20 -21.55
CA ARG A 77 -28.81 -17.21 -20.92
C ARG A 77 -29.96 -16.88 -21.88
N ARG A 78 -31.20 -17.12 -21.46
CA ARG A 78 -32.40 -16.79 -22.27
C ARG A 78 -32.82 -15.32 -22.04
N PHE A 79 -32.73 -14.50 -23.08
CA PHE A 79 -33.19 -13.12 -23.18
C PHE A 79 -34.61 -13.04 -23.77
N GLN A 80 -35.56 -13.81 -23.21
CA GLN A 80 -37.00 -13.76 -23.51
C GLN A 80 -37.46 -13.75 -24.99
N GLY A 81 -38.78 -13.78 -25.18
CA GLY A 81 -39.45 -13.86 -26.47
C GLY A 81 -39.53 -12.51 -27.20
N TRP A 82 -39.08 -12.45 -28.45
CA TRP A 82 -39.25 -11.28 -29.32
C TRP A 82 -40.48 -11.44 -30.21
N THR A 83 -41.28 -10.38 -30.42
CA THR A 83 -42.44 -10.44 -31.34
C THR A 83 -42.29 -9.50 -32.54
N PRO A 84 -42.63 -9.95 -33.77
CA PRO A 84 -42.62 -9.07 -34.93
C PRO A 84 -43.68 -7.97 -34.77
N GLY A 85 -43.24 -6.71 -34.70
CA GLY A 85 -44.10 -5.53 -34.55
C GLY A 85 -44.23 -4.97 -33.13
N GLY A 86 -43.79 -5.69 -32.10
CA GLY A 86 -43.91 -5.29 -30.68
C GLY A 86 -42.59 -4.95 -29.96
N GLY A 87 -41.44 -5.08 -30.63
CA GLY A 87 -40.13 -4.91 -30.00
C GLY A 87 -39.81 -6.03 -29.00
N PHE A 88 -38.73 -5.84 -28.24
CA PHE A 88 -38.45 -6.67 -27.05
C PHE A 88 -39.51 -6.35 -25.99
N LEU A 89 -40.08 -7.39 -25.35
CA LEU A 89 -40.98 -7.20 -24.21
C LEU A 89 -40.23 -6.41 -23.12
N GLU A 90 -40.80 -5.28 -22.68
CA GLU A 90 -40.18 -4.37 -21.70
C GLU A 90 -39.85 -5.10 -20.40
N GLY A 91 -38.56 -5.08 -20.06
CA GLY A 91 -37.95 -5.74 -18.90
C GLY A 91 -36.44 -5.90 -19.10
N LEU A 92 -35.81 -4.88 -19.68
CA LEU A 92 -34.44 -4.90 -20.17
C LEU A 92 -33.45 -4.68 -19.01
N CYS A 93 -32.46 -5.56 -18.89
CA CYS A 93 -31.25 -5.40 -18.07
C CYS A 93 -31.40 -5.54 -16.54
N GLY A 94 -32.27 -6.44 -16.07
CA GLY A 94 -32.45 -6.73 -14.63
C GLY A 94 -32.21 -8.18 -14.22
N GLY A 95 -31.50 -8.99 -15.03
CA GLY A 95 -31.04 -10.29 -14.57
C GLY A 95 -29.92 -10.07 -13.56
N GLU A 96 -30.06 -10.59 -12.34
CA GLU A 96 -28.94 -10.60 -11.39
C GLU A 96 -27.70 -11.12 -12.12
N ASP A 97 -26.62 -10.35 -12.12
CA ASP A 97 -25.35 -10.72 -12.74
C ASP A 97 -24.75 -11.88 -11.93
N THR A 98 -25.35 -13.07 -11.97
CA THR A 98 -24.93 -14.24 -11.21
C THR A 98 -24.16 -15.18 -12.13
N LEU A 99 -23.03 -15.67 -11.61
CA LEU A 99 -22.11 -16.64 -12.22
C LEU A 99 -22.44 -18.05 -11.71
N GLU A 100 -23.73 -18.37 -11.60
CA GLU A 100 -24.19 -19.59 -10.93
C GLU A 100 -23.65 -20.86 -11.58
N GLY A 101 -23.12 -21.77 -10.77
CA GLY A 101 -22.67 -23.09 -11.22
C GLY A 101 -21.30 -23.10 -11.93
N LEU A 102 -20.65 -21.95 -12.10
CA LEU A 102 -19.30 -21.87 -12.64
C LEU A 102 -18.26 -22.22 -11.57
N THR A 103 -17.21 -22.93 -11.98
CA THR A 103 -16.02 -23.16 -11.14
C THR A 103 -14.85 -22.44 -11.78
N LEU A 104 -14.31 -21.42 -11.12
CA LEU A 104 -13.24 -20.57 -11.63
C LEU A 104 -11.90 -21.00 -11.05
N ARG A 105 -10.96 -21.40 -11.92
CA ARG A 105 -9.59 -21.74 -11.52
C ARG A 105 -8.81 -20.47 -11.24
N SER A 106 -8.52 -20.26 -9.97
CA SER A 106 -7.97 -19.04 -9.39
C SER A 106 -6.52 -19.25 -8.96
N ALA A 107 -5.58 -18.68 -9.70
CA ALA A 107 -4.17 -18.68 -9.35
C ALA A 107 -3.88 -17.77 -8.16
N ILE A 108 -3.07 -18.24 -7.22
CA ILE A 108 -2.71 -17.51 -6.01
C ILE A 108 -1.29 -17.88 -5.57
N PHE A 109 -0.57 -16.93 -4.99
CA PHE A 109 0.75 -17.17 -4.39
C PHE A 109 0.88 -16.39 -3.09
N ASN A 110 1.83 -16.79 -2.25
CA ASN A 110 1.97 -16.21 -0.92
C ASN A 110 2.42 -14.75 -1.01
N ASN A 111 1.54 -13.85 -0.60
CA ASN A 111 1.79 -12.42 -0.49
C ASN A 111 1.21 -11.95 0.86
N PRO A 112 2.04 -11.76 1.90
CA PRO A 112 1.57 -11.48 3.26
C PRO A 112 0.67 -10.25 3.44
N SER A 113 0.59 -9.35 2.45
CA SER A 113 -0.37 -8.23 2.45
C SER A 113 -1.76 -8.56 1.88
N VAL A 114 -1.90 -9.66 1.14
CA VAL A 114 -3.07 -9.92 0.27
C VAL A 114 -3.58 -11.35 0.40
N ALA A 115 -2.68 -12.33 0.48
CA ALA A 115 -2.95 -13.75 0.47
C ALA A 115 -1.93 -14.51 1.35
N TRP A 116 -2.43 -15.24 2.34
CA TRP A 116 -1.67 -16.15 3.20
C TRP A 116 -1.89 -17.59 2.76
N ILE A 117 -0.79 -18.27 2.48
CA ILE A 117 -0.79 -19.68 2.09
C ILE A 117 -0.11 -20.47 3.19
N GLY A 118 -0.83 -21.46 3.69
CA GLY A 118 -0.36 -22.38 4.71
C GLY A 118 0.70 -23.35 4.20
N LYS A 119 1.33 -24.07 5.12
CA LYS A 119 2.38 -25.05 4.79
C LYS A 119 1.90 -26.21 3.92
N ASN A 120 0.59 -26.49 3.91
CA ASN A 120 -0.02 -27.57 3.13
C ASN A 120 -0.54 -27.10 1.75
N HIS A 121 -0.06 -25.96 1.23
CA HIS A 121 -0.59 -25.32 0.02
C HIS A 121 -2.09 -25.02 0.08
N SER A 122 -2.63 -24.85 1.29
CA SER A 122 -4.00 -24.40 1.51
C SER A 122 -4.03 -22.88 1.67
N VAL A 123 -5.02 -22.22 1.06
CA VAL A 123 -5.23 -20.78 1.25
C VAL A 123 -5.81 -20.55 2.64
N GLU A 124 -5.02 -19.99 3.55
CA GLU A 124 -5.40 -19.76 4.96
C GLU A 124 -6.22 -18.47 5.12
N GLY A 125 -5.97 -17.44 4.30
CA GLY A 125 -6.73 -16.19 4.34
C GLY A 125 -6.02 -15.03 3.65
N GLY A 126 -6.42 -13.80 3.98
CA GLY A 126 -5.85 -12.56 3.45
C GLY A 126 -6.93 -11.65 2.87
N PHE A 127 -6.69 -10.34 2.91
CA PHE A 127 -7.71 -9.35 2.51
C PHE A 127 -8.23 -9.55 1.08
N GLY A 128 -7.35 -9.83 0.11
CA GLY A 128 -7.76 -10.11 -1.27
C GLY A 128 -8.51 -11.44 -1.40
N VAL A 129 -8.10 -12.45 -0.63
CA VAL A 129 -8.80 -13.75 -0.61
C VAL A 129 -10.21 -13.63 -0.06
N GLU A 130 -10.41 -12.87 1.02
CA GLU A 130 -11.73 -12.69 1.62
C GLU A 130 -12.66 -11.88 0.71
N ILE A 131 -12.16 -10.84 0.04
CA ILE A 131 -12.94 -10.15 -1.00
C ILE A 131 -13.35 -11.12 -2.11
N TRP A 132 -12.41 -11.97 -2.57
CA TRP A 132 -12.70 -12.93 -3.63
C TRP A 132 -13.74 -13.98 -3.20
N LYS A 133 -13.66 -14.49 -1.97
CA LYS A 133 -14.68 -15.39 -1.39
C LYS A 133 -16.04 -14.71 -1.28
N CYS A 134 -16.08 -13.44 -0.85
CA CYS A 134 -17.31 -12.65 -0.80
C CYS A 134 -17.94 -12.48 -2.19
N LEU A 135 -17.12 -12.21 -3.21
CA LEU A 135 -17.57 -12.19 -4.60
C LEU A 135 -18.08 -13.56 -5.04
N GLY A 136 -17.40 -14.65 -4.66
CA GLY A 136 -17.84 -16.03 -4.86
C GLY A 136 -19.24 -16.30 -4.34
N THR A 137 -19.52 -15.93 -3.10
CA THR A 137 -20.84 -16.08 -2.47
C THR A 137 -21.88 -15.16 -3.12
N SER A 138 -21.51 -13.92 -3.44
CA SER A 138 -22.44 -12.93 -4.00
C SER A 138 -22.82 -13.22 -5.45
N LEU A 139 -21.89 -13.75 -6.24
CA LEU A 139 -22.07 -14.11 -7.65
C LEU A 139 -22.38 -15.61 -7.81
N ASN A 140 -22.38 -16.39 -6.73
CA ASN A 140 -22.71 -17.82 -6.68
C ASN A 140 -21.82 -18.73 -7.57
N PHE A 141 -20.51 -18.43 -7.62
CA PHE A 141 -19.51 -19.29 -8.29
C PHE A 141 -18.64 -20.05 -7.29
N LYS A 142 -18.12 -21.20 -7.72
CA LYS A 142 -17.15 -22.00 -6.96
C LYS A 142 -15.73 -21.57 -7.31
N ILE A 143 -14.86 -21.55 -6.30
CA ILE A 143 -13.45 -21.20 -6.46
C ILE A 143 -12.62 -22.48 -6.39
N ASP A 144 -11.82 -22.71 -7.43
CA ASP A 144 -10.78 -23.75 -7.42
C ASP A 144 -9.41 -23.08 -7.30
N TRP A 145 -8.67 -23.36 -6.23
CA TRP A 145 -7.42 -22.65 -5.92
C TRP A 145 -6.20 -23.34 -6.54
N VAL A 146 -5.46 -22.62 -7.37
CA VAL A 146 -4.18 -23.05 -7.93
C VAL A 146 -3.06 -22.29 -7.25
N VAL A 147 -2.36 -22.94 -6.33
CA VAL A 147 -1.23 -22.33 -5.61
C VAL A 147 0.02 -22.37 -6.48
N VAL A 148 0.64 -21.19 -6.67
CA VAL A 148 1.87 -21.00 -7.44
C VAL A 148 3.05 -20.77 -6.51
N ASP A 149 4.18 -21.40 -6.81
CA ASP A 149 5.41 -21.30 -6.04
C ASP A 149 6.04 -19.90 -6.08
N LYS A 150 6.80 -19.58 -5.03
CA LYS A 150 7.34 -18.24 -4.75
C LYS A 150 8.25 -17.70 -5.87
N GLU A 151 9.02 -18.56 -6.53
CA GLU A 151 9.98 -18.16 -7.58
C GLU A 151 9.31 -17.70 -8.88
N LEU A 152 8.04 -18.07 -9.08
CA LEU A 152 7.24 -17.82 -10.28
C LEU A 152 6.05 -16.87 -9.99
N SER A 153 6.15 -16.02 -8.96
CA SER A 153 5.01 -15.30 -8.37
C SER A 153 4.32 -14.30 -9.31
N TRP A 154 4.97 -13.20 -9.68
CA TRP A 154 4.30 -12.13 -10.44
C TRP A 154 4.32 -12.36 -11.96
N GLY A 155 5.38 -12.97 -12.47
CA GLY A 155 5.61 -13.12 -13.91
C GLY A 155 6.30 -11.93 -14.56
N ARG A 156 7.31 -12.25 -15.39
CA ARG A 156 8.07 -11.32 -16.22
C ARG A 156 7.98 -11.75 -17.68
N GLN A 157 7.92 -10.77 -18.58
CA GLN A 157 8.06 -11.02 -20.01
C GLN A 157 9.52 -11.36 -20.36
N LEU A 158 9.70 -12.53 -20.98
CA LEU A 158 10.97 -12.99 -21.50
C LEU A 158 11.27 -12.34 -22.87
N PRO A 159 12.53 -12.38 -23.34
CA PRO A 159 12.91 -11.81 -24.64
C PRO A 159 12.15 -12.40 -25.83
N ASP A 160 11.65 -13.63 -25.70
CA ASP A 160 10.81 -14.33 -26.68
C ASP A 160 9.32 -13.90 -26.64
N LYS A 161 9.01 -12.85 -25.85
CA LYS A 161 7.67 -12.32 -25.55
C LYS A 161 6.78 -13.22 -24.70
N SER A 162 7.23 -14.41 -24.31
CA SER A 162 6.46 -15.29 -23.43
C SER A 162 6.47 -14.77 -21.99
N TRP A 163 5.42 -15.08 -21.24
CA TRP A 163 5.33 -14.72 -19.83
C TRP A 163 5.66 -15.88 -18.91
N THR A 164 6.44 -15.58 -17.88
CA THR A 164 6.67 -16.49 -16.74
C THR A 164 5.61 -16.28 -15.66
N GLY A 165 5.57 -17.19 -14.68
CA GLY A 165 4.75 -17.04 -13.50
C GLY A 165 3.24 -16.98 -13.75
N VAL A 166 2.53 -16.29 -12.87
CA VAL A 166 1.06 -16.17 -12.96
C VAL A 166 0.59 -15.50 -14.24
N MET A 167 1.32 -14.50 -14.74
CA MET A 167 1.04 -13.90 -16.05
C MET A 167 1.11 -14.95 -17.18
N GLY A 168 2.10 -15.85 -17.12
CA GLY A 168 2.23 -16.97 -18.06
C GLY A 168 1.10 -17.99 -17.97
N LEU A 169 0.62 -18.29 -16.75
CA LEU A 169 -0.53 -19.19 -16.56
C LEU A 169 -1.81 -18.62 -17.18
N ILE A 170 -2.02 -17.29 -17.05
CA ILE A 170 -3.15 -16.58 -17.66
C ILE A 170 -3.02 -16.55 -19.19
N GLU A 171 -1.83 -16.24 -19.71
CA GLU A 171 -1.54 -16.24 -21.15
C GLU A 171 -1.81 -17.60 -21.79
N ARG A 172 -1.35 -18.69 -21.15
CA ARG A 172 -1.55 -20.07 -21.61
C ARG A 172 -2.94 -20.63 -21.28
N LYS A 173 -3.82 -19.84 -20.64
CA LYS A 173 -5.19 -20.22 -20.25
C LYS A 173 -5.26 -21.44 -19.32
N GLU A 174 -4.21 -21.66 -18.54
CA GLU A 174 -4.17 -22.74 -17.53
C GLU A 174 -5.02 -22.39 -16.31
N VAL A 175 -5.20 -21.09 -16.04
CA VAL A 175 -6.01 -20.54 -14.96
C VAL A 175 -6.90 -19.43 -15.51
N ASP A 176 -8.08 -19.25 -14.94
CA ASP A 176 -9.08 -18.29 -15.42
C ASP A 176 -8.83 -16.89 -14.86
N ILE A 177 -8.39 -16.84 -13.59
CA ILE A 177 -8.23 -15.61 -12.80
C ILE A 177 -6.99 -15.73 -11.94
N ALA A 178 -6.31 -14.63 -11.67
CA ALA A 178 -5.32 -14.55 -10.60
C ALA A 178 -5.78 -13.65 -9.45
N VAL A 179 -5.84 -14.24 -8.26
CA VAL A 179 -6.26 -13.60 -7.03
C VAL A 179 -5.02 -13.18 -6.26
N ASN A 180 -4.48 -12.03 -6.66
CA ASN A 180 -3.47 -11.31 -5.92
C ASN A 180 -3.62 -9.82 -6.23
N SER A 181 -2.66 -9.02 -5.79
CA SER A 181 -2.65 -7.57 -5.94
C SER A 181 -1.81 -7.18 -7.15
N PHE A 182 -2.41 -7.16 -8.33
CA PHE A 182 -1.73 -6.78 -9.56
C PHE A 182 -1.95 -5.30 -9.88
N SER A 183 -0.88 -4.62 -10.29
CA SER A 183 -0.98 -3.28 -10.88
C SER A 183 -0.97 -3.35 -12.40
N ILE A 184 -1.71 -2.43 -13.02
CA ILE A 184 -1.82 -2.27 -14.46
C ILE A 184 -0.50 -1.73 -15.01
N SER A 185 0.05 -2.41 -16.00
CA SER A 185 1.16 -1.92 -16.83
C SER A 185 0.83 -2.13 -18.31
N GLU A 186 1.48 -1.36 -19.17
CA GLU A 186 1.31 -1.47 -20.63
C GLU A 186 1.61 -2.90 -21.12
N GLU A 187 2.71 -3.49 -20.64
CA GLU A 187 3.11 -4.85 -20.98
C GLU A 187 2.04 -5.88 -20.58
N ARG A 188 1.47 -5.77 -19.37
CA ARG A 188 0.49 -6.74 -18.87
C ARG A 188 -0.88 -6.62 -19.54
N LEU A 189 -1.30 -5.41 -19.94
CA LEU A 189 -2.52 -5.18 -20.71
C LEU A 189 -2.51 -5.88 -22.09
N THR A 190 -1.33 -6.23 -22.60
CA THR A 190 -1.23 -6.96 -23.87
C THR A 190 -1.72 -8.41 -23.76
N VAL A 191 -1.67 -9.03 -22.57
CA VAL A 191 -1.95 -10.46 -22.37
C VAL A 191 -3.10 -10.77 -21.42
N ALA A 192 -3.52 -9.80 -20.59
CA ALA A 192 -4.55 -10.00 -19.58
C ALA A 192 -5.43 -8.75 -19.39
N ASP A 193 -6.63 -8.96 -18.88
CA ASP A 193 -7.56 -7.90 -18.49
C ASP A 193 -7.57 -7.74 -16.96
N PHE A 194 -7.96 -6.56 -16.47
CA PHE A 194 -7.96 -6.23 -15.05
C PHE A 194 -9.36 -5.89 -14.56
N SER A 195 -9.68 -6.28 -13.32
CA SER A 195 -10.93 -5.86 -12.67
C SER A 195 -10.96 -4.37 -12.33
N SER A 196 -12.09 -3.88 -11.82
CA SER A 196 -12.12 -2.66 -11.01
C SER A 196 -11.12 -2.77 -9.84
N HIS A 197 -10.58 -1.63 -9.42
CA HIS A 197 -9.62 -1.62 -8.33
C HIS A 197 -10.32 -1.90 -7.00
N PHE A 198 -9.77 -2.78 -6.16
CA PHE A 198 -10.31 -3.02 -4.82
C PHE A 198 -9.53 -2.27 -3.73
N CYS A 199 -8.32 -1.78 -4.03
CA CYS A 199 -7.51 -1.01 -3.09
C CYS A 199 -6.48 -0.11 -3.82
N PHE A 200 -5.98 0.91 -3.13
CA PHE A 200 -4.84 1.73 -3.58
C PHE A 200 -3.65 1.51 -2.64
N PHE A 201 -2.49 1.25 -3.23
CA PHE A 201 -1.22 1.16 -2.51
C PHE A 201 -0.36 2.37 -2.81
N ALA A 202 0.19 2.97 -1.76
CA ALA A 202 1.18 4.03 -1.86
C ALA A 202 2.55 3.47 -1.45
N GLY A 203 3.50 3.45 -2.37
CA GLY A 203 4.88 3.06 -2.13
C GLY A 203 5.61 4.15 -1.37
N LYS A 204 6.11 3.81 -0.18
CA LYS A 204 6.95 4.70 0.64
C LYS A 204 8.27 4.01 0.96
N ILE A 205 9.30 4.79 1.28
CA ILE A 205 10.57 4.24 1.71
C ILE A 205 10.46 3.79 3.17
N HIS A 206 10.81 2.55 3.41
CA HIS A 206 10.92 1.94 4.73
C HIS A 206 12.40 1.71 5.02
N MET A 207 12.82 2.15 6.20
CA MET A 207 14.17 1.95 6.72
C MET A 207 14.09 1.44 8.14
N LYS A 208 15.16 0.82 8.64
CA LYS A 208 15.25 0.49 10.06
C LYS A 208 15.12 1.78 10.87
N LYS A 209 14.29 1.76 11.91
CA LYS A 209 14.13 2.93 12.76
C LYS A 209 15.49 3.30 13.35
N PRO A 210 16.00 4.53 13.11
CA PRO A 210 17.29 4.91 13.64
C PRO A 210 17.22 4.91 15.16
N ASN A 211 18.17 4.24 15.81
CA ASN A 211 18.33 4.27 17.26
C ASN A 211 18.95 5.60 17.67
N SER A 212 18.21 6.70 17.53
CA SER A 212 18.66 8.02 17.96
C SER A 212 18.42 8.21 19.46
N TYR A 213 19.11 7.41 20.28
CA TYR A 213 19.24 7.65 21.72
C TYR A 213 20.38 8.63 22.04
N GLU A 214 21.11 9.12 21.02
CA GLU A 214 22.13 10.14 21.20
C GLU A 214 21.49 11.51 21.50
N MET A 215 21.09 11.66 22.75
CA MET A 215 20.89 12.95 23.37
C MET A 215 22.27 13.60 23.55
N GLY A 216 22.79 14.20 22.49
CA GLY A 216 23.98 15.02 22.61
C GLY A 216 23.69 16.13 23.62
N TRP A 217 24.47 16.23 24.70
CA TRP A 217 24.41 17.33 25.68
C TRP A 217 24.38 18.71 25.01
N LYS A 218 25.01 18.81 23.82
CA LYS A 218 24.96 19.98 22.95
C LYS A 218 23.53 20.37 22.54
N LYS A 219 22.61 19.42 22.30
CA LYS A 219 21.20 19.70 21.95
C LYS A 219 20.39 20.27 23.11
N LEU A 220 20.67 19.83 24.34
CA LEU A 220 20.05 20.39 25.53
C LEU A 220 20.41 21.88 25.68
N LEU A 221 21.66 22.23 25.39
CA LEU A 221 22.19 23.59 25.46
C LEU A 221 21.96 24.42 24.18
N SER A 222 21.73 23.79 23.01
CA SER A 222 21.65 24.49 21.72
C SER A 222 20.34 25.21 21.48
N HIS A 223 19.31 24.99 22.29
CA HIS A 223 18.07 25.74 22.15
C HIS A 223 18.30 27.20 22.61
N THR A 224 18.57 28.06 21.63
CA THR A 224 18.86 29.50 21.79
C THR A 224 17.90 30.22 22.73
N LYS A 225 16.62 29.86 22.73
CA LYS A 225 15.61 30.44 23.65
C LYS A 225 15.88 30.10 25.12
N PHE A 226 16.30 28.87 25.42
CA PHE A 226 16.61 28.44 26.79
C PHE A 226 17.89 29.13 27.31
N SER A 227 18.93 29.21 26.48
CA SER A 227 20.17 29.91 26.82
C SER A 227 19.90 31.39 27.13
N VAL A 228 19.15 32.10 26.29
CA VAL A 228 18.81 33.52 26.53
C VAL A 228 18.03 33.70 27.83
N ILE A 229 16.98 32.91 28.07
CA ILE A 229 16.17 33.01 29.30
C ILE A 229 17.04 32.74 30.54
N SER A 230 17.89 31.71 30.50
CA SER A 230 18.77 31.37 31.62
C SER A 230 19.80 32.47 31.92
N VAL A 231 20.38 33.10 30.89
CA VAL A 231 21.33 34.20 31.03
C VAL A 231 20.64 35.47 31.53
N THR A 232 19.46 35.80 30.99
CA THR A 232 18.69 36.97 31.47
C THR A 232 18.25 36.80 32.92
N LEU A 233 17.86 35.59 33.31
CA LEU A 233 17.42 35.31 34.67
C LEU A 233 18.62 35.30 35.63
N ALA A 234 19.76 34.70 35.26
CA ALA A 234 20.99 34.80 36.02
C ALA A 234 21.46 36.26 36.21
N GLY A 235 21.34 37.09 35.17
CA GLY A 235 21.63 38.53 35.23
C GLY A 235 20.70 39.28 36.20
N LEU A 236 19.39 39.01 36.16
CA LEU A 236 18.43 39.59 37.10
C LEU A 236 18.73 39.20 38.55
N LEU A 237 19.18 37.97 38.78
CA LEU A 237 19.51 37.46 40.11
C LEU A 237 20.82 38.08 40.65
N LEU A 238 21.80 38.33 39.79
CA LEU A 238 22.98 39.13 40.15
C LEU A 238 22.59 40.55 40.58
N LEU A 239 21.65 41.18 39.87
CA LEU A 239 21.15 42.51 40.24
C LEU A 239 20.42 42.51 41.58
N LEU A 240 19.64 41.46 41.88
CA LEU A 240 18.98 41.29 43.18
C LEU A 240 19.98 41.03 44.32
N SER A 241 21.06 40.29 44.07
CA SER A 241 22.13 40.09 45.06
C SER A 241 22.86 41.41 45.37
N ALA A 242 23.11 42.23 44.34
CA ALA A 242 23.73 43.54 44.49
C ALA A 242 22.79 44.52 45.22
N SER A 243 21.48 44.49 44.94
CA SER A 243 20.50 45.36 45.62
C SER A 243 20.34 44.99 47.10
N LEU A 244 20.43 43.71 47.46
CA LEU A 244 20.46 43.25 48.85
C LEU A 244 21.71 43.77 49.57
N ALA A 245 22.87 43.68 48.93
CA ALA A 245 24.12 44.19 49.49
C ALA A 245 24.08 45.71 49.70
N VAL A 246 23.61 46.48 48.70
CA VAL A 246 23.46 47.94 48.81
C VAL A 246 22.45 48.32 49.91
N SER A 247 21.30 47.63 49.97
CA SER A 247 20.28 47.89 50.99
C SER A 247 20.79 47.61 52.40
N SER A 248 21.60 46.56 52.58
CA SER A 248 22.23 46.26 53.87
C SER A 248 23.22 47.35 54.27
N ARG A 249 24.04 47.86 53.33
CA ARG A 249 25.02 48.93 53.58
C ARG A 249 24.38 50.26 53.95
N ILE A 250 23.34 50.66 53.23
CA ILE A 250 22.58 51.89 53.52
C ILE A 250 21.96 51.83 54.92
N LEU A 251 21.40 50.68 55.31
CA LEU A 251 20.80 50.48 56.62
C LEU A 251 21.83 50.56 57.77
N ILE A 252 23.04 50.04 57.55
CA ILE A 252 24.14 50.10 58.52
C ILE A 252 24.60 51.55 58.70
N THR A 253 24.80 52.28 57.60
CA THR A 253 25.17 53.71 57.62
C THR A 253 24.11 54.57 58.28
N SER A 254 22.82 54.28 58.08
CA SER A 254 21.74 55.07 58.68
C SER A 254 21.49 54.79 60.17
N ARG A 255 21.90 53.61 60.68
CA ARG A 255 21.64 53.18 62.07
C ARG A 255 22.87 53.16 62.98
N ASN A 256 24.07 53.52 62.50
CA ASN A 256 25.33 53.47 63.26
C ASN A 256 25.56 52.12 63.99
N ALA A 257 25.09 51.02 63.39
CA ALA A 257 25.21 49.69 63.96
C ALA A 257 26.54 49.05 63.52
N SER A 258 27.52 49.00 64.42
CA SER A 258 28.90 48.58 64.13
C SER A 258 29.15 47.07 64.00
N ASN A 259 28.13 46.22 64.19
CA ASN A 259 28.37 44.78 64.40
C ASN A 259 27.89 43.84 63.27
N GLU A 260 27.35 44.33 62.16
CA GLU A 260 26.87 43.45 61.08
C GLU A 260 27.30 43.95 59.71
N THR A 261 28.53 43.65 59.28
CA THR A 261 28.94 43.85 57.89
C THR A 261 28.60 42.60 57.08
N VAL A 262 27.47 42.60 56.38
CA VAL A 262 27.27 41.61 55.32
C VAL A 262 28.20 42.00 54.16
N SER A 263 29.18 41.14 53.85
CA SER A 263 30.05 41.37 52.70
C SER A 263 29.24 41.23 51.39
N LEU A 264 29.71 41.85 50.30
CA LEU A 264 29.17 41.58 48.96
C LEU A 264 29.27 40.09 48.65
N TYR A 265 30.36 39.45 49.07
CA TYR A 265 30.55 38.01 48.98
C TYR A 265 29.46 37.25 49.74
N ASP A 266 29.19 37.60 50.99
CA ASP A 266 28.17 36.93 51.81
C ASP A 266 26.75 37.14 51.23
N SER A 267 26.48 38.33 50.68
CA SER A 267 25.18 38.64 50.05
C SER A 267 24.97 37.84 48.76
N VAL A 268 26.00 37.74 47.92
CA VAL A 268 25.97 36.93 46.69
C VAL A 268 25.90 35.45 47.04
N PHE A 269 26.69 34.99 48.00
CA PHE A 269 26.71 33.59 48.41
C PHE A 269 25.39 33.17 49.07
N LEU A 270 24.81 34.00 49.94
CA LEU A 270 23.52 33.75 50.58
C LEU A 270 22.37 33.74 49.57
N THR A 271 22.38 34.65 48.60
CA THR A 271 21.35 34.67 47.54
C THR A 271 21.53 33.52 46.56
N TRP A 272 22.75 33.17 46.15
CA TRP A 272 22.99 32.09 45.19
C TRP A 272 22.83 30.69 45.81
N SER A 273 23.21 30.48 47.07
CA SER A 273 23.02 29.20 47.78
C SER A 273 21.55 28.89 48.05
N ALA A 274 20.79 29.89 48.51
CA ALA A 274 19.34 29.77 48.68
C ALA A 274 18.63 29.49 47.35
N LEU A 275 19.17 30.00 46.25
CA LEU A 275 18.53 30.02 44.95
C LEU A 275 18.84 28.79 44.07
N LEU A 276 20.11 28.38 43.99
CA LEU A 276 20.54 27.24 43.17
C LEU A 276 20.49 25.92 43.92
N CYS A 277 20.78 25.95 45.22
CA CYS A 277 20.90 24.73 46.02
C CYS A 277 19.66 24.47 46.89
N ASN A 278 18.68 25.39 46.94
CA ASN A 278 17.58 25.38 47.91
C ASN A 278 18.08 25.18 49.36
N GLN A 279 19.28 25.66 49.65
CA GLN A 279 19.90 25.53 50.96
C GLN A 279 19.75 26.85 51.70
N GLY A 280 19.11 26.82 52.86
CA GLY A 280 19.06 27.97 53.76
C GLY A 280 20.41 28.15 54.46
N GLN A 281 20.84 29.40 54.62
CA GLN A 281 22.05 29.76 55.35
C GLN A 281 21.70 30.47 56.67
N ASP A 282 22.53 30.27 57.68
CA ASP A 282 22.46 30.95 58.97
C ASP A 282 22.91 32.42 58.84
N GLY A 283 22.01 33.26 58.34
CA GLY A 283 22.30 34.67 58.05
C GLY A 283 21.10 35.49 57.55
N VAL A 284 19.89 35.17 58.01
CA VAL A 284 18.67 35.80 57.47
C VAL A 284 18.63 37.30 57.79
N PRO A 285 18.39 38.18 56.80
CA PRO A 285 18.33 39.62 57.04
C PRO A 285 17.22 40.00 58.03
N ARG A 286 17.57 40.87 58.99
CA ARG A 286 16.65 41.34 60.04
C ARG A 286 15.66 42.41 59.55
N SER A 287 16.06 43.23 58.58
CA SER A 287 15.23 44.33 58.05
C SER A 287 14.12 43.85 57.12
N VAL A 288 12.93 44.46 57.21
CA VAL A 288 11.76 44.14 56.38
C VAL A 288 12.06 44.29 54.88
N THR A 289 12.78 45.36 54.49
CA THR A 289 13.15 45.61 53.09
C THR A 289 14.06 44.51 52.53
N CYS A 290 15.04 44.07 53.33
CA CYS A 290 15.96 43.01 52.95
C CYS A 290 15.28 41.62 52.92
N ARG A 291 14.30 41.38 53.80
CA ARG A 291 13.46 40.17 53.78
C ARG A 291 12.61 40.09 52.51
N LEU A 292 12.05 41.21 52.05
CA LEU A 292 11.25 41.23 50.83
C LEU A 292 12.11 40.94 49.59
N VAL A 293 13.30 41.53 49.49
CA VAL A 293 14.26 41.24 48.42
C VAL A 293 14.70 39.76 48.45
N TYR A 294 14.96 39.21 49.64
CA TYR A 294 15.29 37.81 49.81
C TYR A 294 14.14 36.88 49.37
N LEU A 295 12.89 37.16 49.77
CA LEU A 295 11.71 36.38 49.37
C LEU A 295 11.49 36.39 47.85
N VAL A 296 11.61 37.55 47.21
CA VAL A 296 11.48 37.67 45.74
C VAL A 296 12.59 36.88 45.05
N SER A 297 13.81 36.90 45.59
CA SER A 297 14.93 36.12 45.07
C SER A 297 14.68 34.61 45.21
N CYS A 298 14.17 34.15 46.36
CA CYS A 298 13.80 32.75 46.59
C CYS A 298 12.68 32.28 45.64
N LEU A 299 11.64 33.09 45.44
CA LEU A 299 10.57 32.80 44.47
C LEU A 299 11.11 32.72 43.05
N GLY A 300 12.01 33.63 42.66
CA GLY A 300 12.71 33.58 41.37
C GLY A 300 13.55 32.31 41.18
N GLY A 301 14.19 31.84 42.26
CA GLY A 301 14.92 30.57 42.29
C GLY A 301 14.08 29.34 42.03
N ILE A 302 12.97 29.23 42.77
CA ILE A 302 12.02 28.13 42.59
C ILE A 302 11.47 28.12 41.17
N LEU A 303 11.13 29.29 40.63
CA LEU A 303 10.71 29.41 39.23
C LEU A 303 11.80 28.95 38.27
N LEU A 304 13.05 29.40 38.42
CA LEU A 304 14.16 28.97 37.57
C LEU A 304 14.36 27.45 37.61
N LEU A 305 14.39 26.86 38.82
CA LEU A 305 14.59 25.43 39.01
C LEU A 305 13.44 24.62 38.39
N THR A 306 12.20 25.04 38.57
CA THR A 306 11.03 24.37 37.98
C THR A 306 11.02 24.46 36.46
N PHE A 307 11.34 25.62 35.88
CA PHE A 307 11.48 25.79 34.42
C PHE A 307 12.61 24.93 33.85
N TYR A 308 13.77 24.88 34.52
CA TYR A 308 14.89 24.04 34.12
C TYR A 308 14.53 22.55 34.16
N SER A 309 13.94 22.12 35.27
CA SER A 309 13.51 20.73 35.47
C SER A 309 12.48 20.33 34.42
N ALA A 310 11.46 21.16 34.18
CA ALA A 310 10.46 20.93 33.15
C ALA A 310 11.09 20.84 31.74
N LYS A 311 12.11 21.65 31.45
CA LYS A 311 12.79 21.62 30.16
C LYS A 311 13.61 20.35 29.97
N ILE A 312 14.37 19.90 30.98
CA ILE A 312 15.08 18.62 30.92
C ILE A 312 14.09 17.49 30.70
N ILE A 313 13.02 17.43 31.51
CA ILE A 313 11.98 16.40 31.39
C ILE A 313 11.39 16.39 29.98
N SER A 314 11.04 17.57 29.43
CA SER A 314 10.50 17.70 28.08
C SER A 314 11.46 17.16 27.01
N VAL A 315 12.76 17.50 27.09
CA VAL A 315 13.77 17.04 26.13
C VAL A 315 14.04 15.54 26.27
N MET A 316 14.05 15.00 27.49
CA MET A 316 14.24 13.57 27.74
C MET A 316 13.04 12.72 27.30
N THR A 317 11.83 13.26 27.48
CA THR A 317 10.59 12.58 27.08
C THR A 317 10.43 12.59 25.56
N ALA A 318 10.93 13.64 24.89
CA ALA A 318 10.83 13.76 23.44
C ALA A 318 11.84 12.86 22.71
N LYS A 319 11.35 11.72 22.20
CA LYS A 319 12.10 10.86 21.28
C LYS A 319 12.07 11.46 19.87
N TYR A 320 13.02 12.34 19.54
CA TYR A 320 13.16 12.88 18.19
C TYR A 320 13.91 11.89 17.28
N ASN A 321 13.17 11.02 16.59
CA ASN A 321 13.72 10.26 15.48
C ASN A 321 13.82 11.21 14.27
N LYS A 322 14.92 11.95 14.15
CA LYS A 322 15.16 12.73 12.94
C LYS A 322 15.58 11.76 11.85
N LEU A 323 14.73 11.62 10.82
CA LEU A 323 15.08 10.85 9.64
C LEU A 323 16.27 11.51 8.92
N PRO A 324 17.23 10.72 8.39
CA PRO A 324 18.38 11.24 7.65
C PRO A 324 17.94 12.00 6.39
N PHE A 325 16.88 11.52 5.74
CA PHE A 325 16.26 12.14 4.57
C PHE A 325 14.74 12.03 4.65
N THR A 326 14.05 13.01 4.04
CA THR A 326 12.59 13.06 3.96
C THR A 326 12.08 12.88 2.54
N SER A 327 12.99 12.82 1.55
CA SER A 327 12.65 12.73 0.14
C SER A 327 13.57 11.79 -0.65
N LEU A 328 13.10 11.36 -1.81
CA LEU A 328 13.81 10.52 -2.77
C LEU A 328 15.11 11.19 -3.24
N LYS A 329 15.06 12.51 -3.52
CA LYS A 329 16.25 13.31 -3.83
C LYS A 329 17.23 13.38 -2.66
N GLY A 330 16.71 13.42 -1.43
CA GLY A 330 17.53 13.40 -0.22
C GLY A 330 18.31 12.09 -0.08
N LEU A 331 17.66 10.95 -0.38
CA LEU A 331 18.30 9.64 -0.39
C LEU A 331 19.44 9.56 -1.42
N ILE A 332 19.21 10.03 -2.65
CA ILE A 332 20.26 10.05 -3.70
C ILE A 332 21.46 10.91 -3.26
N LYS A 333 21.20 12.10 -2.70
CA LYS A 333 22.25 13.02 -2.27
C LYS A 333 23.06 12.47 -1.09
N ASP A 334 22.43 11.73 -0.19
CA ASP A 334 23.09 11.16 0.98
C ASP A 334 24.05 10.03 0.60
N GLY A 335 23.69 9.22 -0.41
CA GLY A 335 24.52 8.14 -0.98
C GLY A 335 24.94 7.03 0.00
N SER A 336 24.56 7.14 1.27
CA SER A 336 25.00 6.25 2.34
C SER A 336 24.12 5.00 2.48
N TYR A 337 22.91 5.07 1.94
CA TYR A 337 21.91 4.00 1.99
C TYR A 337 21.76 3.35 0.62
N LYS A 338 21.51 2.04 0.61
CA LYS A 338 21.23 1.26 -0.60
C LYS A 338 19.75 0.92 -0.69
N LEU A 339 19.18 1.06 -1.87
CA LEU A 339 17.79 0.71 -2.14
C LEU A 339 17.71 -0.74 -2.63
N THR A 340 16.99 -1.58 -1.88
CA THR A 340 16.64 -2.93 -2.31
C THR A 340 15.17 -3.00 -2.72
N ILE A 341 14.85 -3.79 -3.73
CA ILE A 341 13.49 -4.01 -4.24
C ILE A 341 13.34 -5.50 -4.56
N SER A 342 12.13 -6.03 -4.37
CA SER A 342 11.81 -7.41 -4.72
C SER A 342 12.04 -7.69 -6.21
N ARG A 343 12.68 -8.82 -6.52
CA ARG A 343 12.94 -9.23 -7.91
C ARG A 343 11.65 -9.40 -8.71
N ASN A 344 11.67 -9.02 -9.99
CA ASN A 344 10.55 -9.13 -10.92
C ASN A 344 9.24 -8.43 -10.44
N SER A 345 9.34 -7.46 -9.53
CA SER A 345 8.18 -6.67 -9.10
C SER A 345 7.92 -5.50 -10.04
N ASN A 346 6.71 -4.94 -9.99
CA ASN A 346 6.36 -3.76 -10.78
C ASN A 346 7.25 -2.55 -10.43
N GLU A 347 7.61 -2.42 -9.16
CA GLU A 347 8.55 -1.40 -8.69
C GLU A 347 9.89 -1.52 -9.39
N TYR A 348 10.44 -2.73 -9.47
CA TYR A 348 11.72 -2.95 -10.14
C TYR A 348 11.67 -2.49 -11.60
N PHE A 349 10.64 -2.89 -12.35
CA PHE A 349 10.48 -2.47 -13.75
C PHE A 349 10.21 -0.97 -13.90
N MET A 350 9.53 -0.34 -12.95
CA MET A 350 9.32 1.10 -12.95
C MET A 350 10.65 1.87 -12.90
N PHE A 351 11.60 1.44 -12.05
CA PHE A 351 12.93 2.04 -11.98
C PHE A 351 13.79 1.68 -13.18
N ALA A 352 13.79 0.40 -13.61
CA ALA A 352 14.61 -0.08 -14.72
C ALA A 352 14.19 0.50 -16.08
N ASN A 353 12.88 0.68 -16.33
CA ASN A 353 12.36 1.21 -17.59
C ASN A 353 12.33 2.75 -17.64
N ALA A 354 12.74 3.44 -16.57
CA ALA A 354 12.75 4.89 -16.52
C ALA A 354 13.77 5.48 -17.51
N LYS A 355 13.30 6.24 -18.51
CA LYS A 355 14.18 6.84 -19.54
C LYS A 355 14.95 8.07 -19.05
N SER A 356 14.36 8.85 -18.15
CA SER A 356 14.93 10.09 -17.61
C SER A 356 14.30 10.46 -16.26
N GLY A 357 15.01 11.28 -15.47
CA GLY A 357 14.52 11.81 -14.19
C GLY A 357 15.03 11.05 -12.97
N ILE A 358 14.42 11.34 -11.82
CA ILE A 358 14.89 10.88 -10.50
C ILE A 358 14.84 9.35 -10.38
N TYR A 359 13.88 8.69 -11.03
CA TYR A 359 13.77 7.23 -11.01
C TYR A 359 14.95 6.54 -11.71
N LYS A 360 15.42 7.11 -12.82
CA LYS A 360 16.61 6.61 -13.52
C LYS A 360 17.88 6.83 -12.70
N GLU A 361 18.03 8.04 -12.17
CA GLU A 361 19.17 8.36 -11.29
C GLU A 361 19.22 7.46 -10.05
N MET A 362 18.06 7.13 -9.48
CA MET A 362 17.93 6.18 -8.38
C MET A 362 18.36 4.76 -8.79
N TYR A 363 17.91 4.30 -9.96
CA TYR A 363 18.27 2.98 -10.49
C TYR A 363 19.78 2.88 -10.71
N ASP A 364 20.41 3.91 -11.29
CA ASP A 364 21.84 3.90 -11.64
C ASP A 364 22.76 4.10 -10.42
N THR A 365 22.31 4.80 -9.37
CA THR A 365 23.20 5.25 -8.27
C THR A 365 23.00 4.50 -6.96
N VAL A 366 21.76 4.13 -6.62
CA VAL A 366 21.38 3.71 -5.26
C VAL A 366 20.88 2.27 -5.21
N MET A 367 20.31 1.76 -6.30
CA MET A 367 19.86 0.38 -6.39
C MET A 367 21.03 -0.58 -6.62
N SER A 368 20.97 -1.75 -5.99
CA SER A 368 21.88 -2.85 -6.33
C SER A 368 21.53 -3.36 -7.74
N HIS A 369 22.54 -3.61 -8.59
CA HIS A 369 22.32 -4.21 -9.91
C HIS A 369 22.46 -5.74 -9.92
N ASN A 370 23.05 -6.31 -8.87
CA ASN A 370 23.23 -7.76 -8.77
C ASN A 370 21.92 -8.45 -8.40
N PRO A 371 21.47 -9.47 -9.16
CA PRO A 371 20.26 -10.22 -8.85
C PRO A 371 20.33 -11.00 -7.53
N ASP A 372 21.52 -11.30 -7.02
CA ASP A 372 21.69 -12.03 -5.76
C ASP A 372 21.54 -11.12 -4.52
N ASP A 373 21.79 -9.82 -4.69
CA ASP A 373 21.61 -8.81 -3.63
C ASP A 373 20.14 -8.37 -3.48
N MET A 374 19.27 -8.82 -4.39
CA MET A 374 17.84 -8.48 -4.40
C MET A 374 16.99 -9.60 -3.81
N PRO A 375 16.08 -9.31 -2.87
CA PRO A 375 15.22 -10.31 -2.26
C PRO A 375 14.18 -10.84 -3.27
N ALA A 376 13.79 -12.11 -3.13
CA ALA A 376 12.71 -12.67 -3.95
C ALA A 376 11.33 -12.16 -3.50
N THR A 377 11.19 -11.83 -2.21
CA THR A 377 9.93 -11.38 -1.62
C THR A 377 10.12 -10.16 -0.71
N THR A 378 9.08 -9.36 -0.55
CA THR A 378 9.11 -8.19 0.34
C THR A 378 9.38 -8.56 1.80
N TYR A 379 9.00 -9.78 2.23
CA TYR A 379 9.30 -10.30 3.56
C TYR A 379 10.79 -10.61 3.76
N GLU A 380 11.44 -11.17 2.74
CA GLU A 380 12.88 -11.39 2.78
C GLU A 380 13.63 -10.05 2.78
N GLY A 381 13.19 -9.10 1.96
CA GLY A 381 13.73 -7.74 1.94
C GLY A 381 13.57 -7.01 3.29
N SER A 382 12.43 -7.19 3.97
CA SER A 382 12.22 -6.60 5.30
C SER A 382 13.14 -7.22 6.35
N LYS A 383 13.47 -8.52 6.24
CA LYS A 383 14.45 -9.19 7.10
C LYS A 383 15.87 -8.64 6.88
N MET A 384 16.25 -8.36 5.63
CA MET A 384 17.56 -7.76 5.30
C MET A 384 17.74 -6.40 5.97
N ILE A 385 16.71 -5.55 5.97
CA ILE A 385 16.76 -4.21 6.63
C ILE A 385 16.90 -4.33 8.15
N CYS A 386 16.35 -5.39 8.75
CA CYS A 386 16.54 -5.60 10.18
C CYS A 386 18.01 -5.93 10.52
N GLN A 387 18.73 -6.56 9.59
CA GLN A 387 20.13 -6.95 9.73
C GLN A 387 21.09 -5.80 9.40
N ASP A 388 20.82 -5.02 8.36
CA ASP A 388 21.66 -3.90 7.91
C ASP A 388 20.90 -2.56 7.97
N ASP A 389 21.40 -1.66 8.80
CA ASP A 389 20.84 -0.33 9.04
C ASP A 389 20.96 0.61 7.82
N LYS A 390 21.80 0.27 6.83
CA LYS A 390 22.03 1.05 5.60
C LYS A 390 21.17 0.60 4.42
N ILE A 391 20.32 -0.41 4.58
CA ILE A 391 19.42 -0.86 3.53
C ILE A 391 18.05 -0.21 3.72
N VAL A 392 17.48 0.25 2.61
CA VAL A 392 16.11 0.74 2.54
C VAL A 392 15.34 -0.03 1.47
N ILE A 393 14.03 -0.17 1.64
CA ILE A 393 13.13 -0.81 0.68
C ILE A 393 11.94 0.09 0.44
N ILE A 394 11.25 -0.12 -0.67
CA ILE A 394 9.99 0.55 -0.95
C ILE A 394 8.87 -0.48 -0.92
N PHE A 395 7.88 -0.28 -0.04
CA PHE A 395 6.66 -1.08 -0.04
C PHE A 395 5.45 -0.26 0.46
N SER A 396 4.26 -0.87 0.45
CA SER A 396 3.03 -0.25 0.98
C SER A 396 2.97 -0.35 2.50
N ASN A 397 2.55 0.73 3.19
CA ASN A 397 2.38 0.71 4.65
C ASN A 397 1.52 -0.45 5.16
N LEU A 398 0.56 -0.94 4.36
CA LEU A 398 -0.26 -2.11 4.71
C LEU A 398 0.60 -3.32 5.06
N PHE A 399 1.70 -3.55 4.35
CA PHE A 399 2.60 -4.68 4.59
C PHE A 399 3.18 -4.68 6.02
N SER A 400 3.48 -3.49 6.56
CA SER A 400 4.01 -3.35 7.92
C SER A 400 2.99 -3.66 9.02
N TYR A 401 1.70 -3.55 8.72
CA TYR A 401 0.62 -3.88 9.67
C TYR A 401 0.17 -5.34 9.56
N THR A 402 0.20 -5.92 8.36
CA THR A 402 -0.29 -7.29 8.14
C THR A 402 0.75 -8.35 8.48
N THR A 403 2.04 -8.00 8.48
CA THR A 403 3.12 -8.97 8.59
C THR A 403 3.92 -8.77 9.88
N SER A 404 4.13 -9.86 10.63
CA SER A 404 5.01 -9.84 11.80
C SER A 404 6.48 -9.84 11.34
N ILE A 405 7.16 -8.72 11.57
CA ILE A 405 8.55 -8.48 11.15
C ILE A 405 9.40 -8.27 12.41
N PRO A 406 10.64 -8.80 12.49
CA PRO A 406 11.42 -8.80 13.74
C PRO A 406 11.93 -7.43 14.20
N CYS A 407 11.77 -6.36 13.40
CA CYS A 407 12.25 -5.03 13.75
C CYS A 407 11.22 -3.93 13.45
N VAL A 408 11.41 -2.76 14.06
CA VAL A 408 10.55 -1.58 13.87
C VAL A 408 11.11 -0.72 12.74
N PHE A 409 10.29 -0.44 11.74
CA PHE A 409 10.64 0.47 10.65
C PHE A 409 10.31 1.92 10.96
N ALA A 410 11.08 2.82 10.35
CA ALA A 410 10.69 4.19 10.14
C ALA A 410 10.26 4.38 8.68
N VAL A 411 9.20 5.17 8.48
CA VAL A 411 8.62 5.42 7.16
C VAL A 411 8.96 6.85 6.76
N VAL A 412 9.51 7.01 5.55
CA VAL A 412 9.74 8.33 4.96
C VAL A 412 8.38 8.92 4.52
N PRO A 413 8.09 10.20 4.82
CA PRO A 413 6.77 10.77 4.55
C PRO A 413 6.37 10.80 3.07
N GLU A 414 7.32 11.06 2.17
CA GLU A 414 7.09 11.18 0.73
C GLU A 414 6.51 9.89 0.13
N VAL A 415 5.43 10.03 -0.63
CA VAL A 415 4.86 8.96 -1.45
C VAL A 415 5.62 8.97 -2.77
N ILE A 416 6.26 7.84 -3.10
CA ILE A 416 7.04 7.71 -4.33
C ILE A 416 6.11 7.45 -5.50
N TYR A 417 5.21 6.48 -5.33
CA TYR A 417 4.25 6.10 -6.34
C TYR A 417 2.95 5.66 -5.68
N GLN A 418 1.86 5.71 -6.44
CA GLN A 418 0.57 5.16 -6.05
C GLN A 418 0.07 4.26 -7.17
N PHE A 419 -0.28 3.02 -6.83
CA PHE A 419 -0.85 2.06 -7.76
C PHE A 419 -2.18 1.53 -7.24
N SER A 420 -3.15 1.44 -8.13
CA SER A 420 -4.37 0.69 -7.91
C SER A 420 -4.11 -0.81 -8.01
N GLN A 421 -4.83 -1.58 -7.21
CA GLN A 421 -4.71 -3.03 -7.11
C GLN A 421 -5.95 -3.70 -7.67
N HIS A 422 -5.72 -4.68 -8.53
CA HIS A 422 -6.73 -5.33 -9.35
C HIS A 422 -6.53 -6.84 -9.34
N TYR A 423 -7.62 -7.58 -9.58
CA TYR A 423 -7.54 -8.97 -9.97
C TYR A 423 -7.25 -9.08 -11.46
N LEU A 424 -6.56 -10.15 -11.84
CA LEU A 424 -6.15 -10.40 -13.21
C LEU A 424 -7.07 -11.44 -13.84
N PHE A 425 -7.55 -11.16 -15.05
CA PHE A 425 -8.43 -12.03 -15.83
C PHE A 425 -7.75 -12.39 -17.14
N GLN A 426 -8.12 -13.54 -17.72
CA GLN A 426 -7.79 -13.83 -19.11
C GLN A 426 -8.27 -12.71 -20.04
N LYS A 427 -7.47 -12.40 -21.06
CA LYS A 427 -7.80 -11.38 -22.04
C LYS A 427 -9.07 -11.72 -22.82
N GLY A 428 -10.00 -10.76 -22.87
CA GLY A 428 -11.32 -10.91 -23.47
C GLY A 428 -12.30 -11.70 -22.61
N SER A 429 -12.04 -11.87 -21.31
CA SER A 429 -12.96 -12.61 -20.44
C SER A 429 -14.28 -11.86 -20.24
N PRO A 430 -15.44 -12.52 -20.42
CA PRO A 430 -16.74 -11.89 -20.17
C PRO A 430 -16.97 -11.57 -18.67
N PHE A 431 -16.17 -12.17 -17.78
CA PHE A 431 -16.31 -12.00 -16.34
C PHE A 431 -15.77 -10.68 -15.82
N THR A 432 -14.81 -10.08 -16.53
CA THR A 432 -14.16 -8.84 -16.10
C THR A 432 -15.20 -7.75 -15.87
N GLY A 433 -16.19 -7.61 -16.76
CA GLY A 433 -17.26 -6.60 -16.64
C GLY A 433 -18.29 -6.91 -15.56
N ILE A 434 -18.52 -8.18 -15.24
CA ILE A 434 -19.45 -8.60 -14.17
C ILE A 434 -18.81 -8.34 -12.80
N VAL A 435 -17.58 -8.84 -12.61
CA VAL A 435 -16.84 -8.68 -11.36
C VAL A 435 -16.53 -7.21 -11.09
N SER A 436 -16.26 -6.41 -12.13
CA SER A 436 -15.94 -4.99 -11.94
C SER A 436 -17.13 -4.12 -11.54
N ARG A 437 -18.36 -4.58 -11.76
CA ARG A 437 -19.60 -3.86 -11.44
C ARG A 437 -20.10 -4.12 -10.03
N LYS A 438 -19.83 -5.31 -9.48
CA LYS A 438 -20.07 -5.63 -8.06
C LYS A 438 -18.94 -5.10 -7.19
#